data_AF-A0A7Y6X5M7-F1
#
_entry.id   AF-A0A7Y6X5M7-F1
#
_cell.length_a   1.000
_cell.length_b   1.000
_cell.length_c   1.000
_cell.angle_alpha   90.00
_cell.angle_beta   90.00
_cell.angle_gamma   90.00
#
_symmetry.space_group_name_H-M   'P 1'
#
loop_
_entity.id
_entity.type
_entity.pdbx_description
1 polymer ?
#
loop_
_entity_poly.entity_id
_entity_poly.type
_entity_poly.pdbx_seq_one_letter_code
_entity_poly.pdbx_strand_id
1 'polypeptide(L)'
;MILLSLILAAAPPILLEPDAGTAHRLHPRRVTASSFLENGWNKHAQNYLPLYVADDDPATAWVEGAKGTGVGEAIEWWGPELTRAKSFRVFLRNGYQKTDKLYRANARPKAVKLEPLVQGETGPRTTGTAVEVELKDVLGWQEVPLPVPGKVQGVRLTLVSTYPGTSYDDTCLSDLRVYVEGEDPYKAELETAAFEQVRSYAYERKMAAARNDTQAKLEWAPRYKTEDLLIQKNNDKQQTALYQTERTPTKWLALVPAKDSYKAELARAKAVAELFDRANLNRDGDKSEARAKWARVRSALLRPQKAAASSALSSMEDPGLMRVAGLLHLADASFFEADATQAQMRAKIASTRKAEARALSSCINQCEADRKGRTLTESEEICDCADQCMGCMDDRETSLSTRSQQLKHQLTGGEFVQGTLAQPTAFLRGLSEENGARESWINFRQTLVTYSGEKADTVLVFGNKDAEDGGEPVYVHVLDWSEAGGKAKLTSITTFIVGLESVRVLRYRPVTSA
;
A
#
# COMPACT_ATOMS: atom_id res chain seq x y z
N MET A 1 -49.02 43.13 17.23
CA MET A 1 -49.24 41.66 17.24
C MET A 1 -48.77 41.16 15.88
N ILE A 2 -47.81 40.28 15.68
CA ILE A 2 -47.00 39.40 16.53
C ILE A 2 -45.65 39.24 15.80
N LEU A 3 -44.56 39.23 16.59
CA LEU A 3 -43.20 38.84 16.20
C LEU A 3 -43.20 37.50 15.44
N LEU A 4 -42.44 37.41 14.35
CA LEU A 4 -41.87 36.13 13.93
C LEU A 4 -40.33 36.25 13.97
N SER A 5 -39.81 36.07 15.17
CA SER A 5 -38.40 35.89 15.46
C SER A 5 -38.06 34.40 15.34
N LEU A 6 -36.94 34.11 14.65
CA LEU A 6 -35.96 33.06 14.92
C LEU A 6 -36.47 31.68 15.37
N ILE A 7 -36.37 30.69 14.48
CA ILE A 7 -35.73 29.39 14.80
C ILE A 7 -34.93 28.95 13.57
N LEU A 8 -33.71 29.48 13.41
CA LEU A 8 -32.69 28.73 12.67
C LEU A 8 -32.09 27.79 13.72
N ALA A 9 -32.62 26.57 13.79
CA ALA A 9 -32.01 25.52 14.58
C ALA A 9 -30.62 25.29 13.99
N ALA A 10 -29.58 25.75 14.69
CA ALA A 10 -28.21 25.34 14.43
C ALA A 10 -28.17 23.83 14.69
N ALA A 11 -28.34 23.04 13.62
CA ALA A 11 -27.95 21.65 13.64
C ALA A 11 -26.48 21.64 14.10
N PRO A 12 -26.10 20.79 15.07
CA PRO A 12 -24.69 20.58 15.36
C PRO A 12 -23.98 20.23 14.04
N PRO A 13 -22.73 20.65 13.81
CA PRO A 13 -21.98 20.26 12.62
C PRO A 13 -21.69 18.75 12.67
N ILE A 14 -22.72 17.98 12.36
CA ILE A 14 -22.67 16.56 12.12
C ILE A 14 -22.03 16.42 10.74
N LEU A 15 -20.84 15.83 10.70
CA LEU A 15 -20.32 15.03 9.58
C LEU A 15 -20.53 15.59 8.15
N LEU A 16 -20.46 16.90 7.94
CA LEU A 16 -20.35 17.38 6.55
C LEU A 16 -19.00 16.93 6.02
N GLU A 17 -19.03 16.04 5.03
CA GLU A 17 -17.84 15.62 4.31
C GLU A 17 -17.08 16.87 3.81
N PRO A 18 -15.75 16.86 3.83
CA PRO A 18 -14.96 17.99 3.39
C PRO A 18 -15.25 18.28 1.92
N ASP A 19 -15.59 19.53 1.59
CA ASP A 19 -15.76 19.97 0.22
C ASP A 19 -14.38 20.20 -0.42
N ALA A 20 -13.92 19.18 -1.14
CA ALA A 20 -12.66 19.21 -1.85
C ALA A 20 -12.77 19.80 -3.27
N GLY A 21 -13.96 20.25 -3.71
CA GLY A 21 -14.17 20.71 -5.09
C GLY A 21 -13.77 19.65 -6.11
N THR A 22 -12.91 20.02 -7.05
CA THR A 22 -12.35 19.13 -8.10
C THR A 22 -11.15 18.30 -7.63
N ALA A 23 -10.64 18.51 -6.42
CA ALA A 23 -9.46 17.81 -5.93
C ALA A 23 -9.77 16.35 -5.61
N HIS A 24 -8.87 15.46 -6.01
CA HIS A 24 -8.97 14.03 -5.77
C HIS A 24 -8.43 13.65 -4.40
N ARG A 25 -9.13 12.73 -3.73
CA ARG A 25 -8.68 12.18 -2.45
C ARG A 25 -7.55 11.18 -2.66
N LEU A 26 -6.49 11.33 -1.87
CA LEU A 26 -5.42 10.36 -1.76
C LEU A 26 -5.53 9.57 -0.45
N HIS A 27 -5.11 8.31 -0.47
CA HIS A 27 -5.01 7.43 0.68
C HIS A 27 -3.55 7.08 0.98
N PRO A 28 -3.19 6.99 2.27
CA PRO A 28 -1.82 6.71 2.63
C PRO A 28 -1.43 5.30 2.20
N ARG A 29 -0.23 5.19 1.64
CA ARG A 29 0.50 3.93 1.50
C ARG A 29 1.16 3.53 2.82
N ARG A 30 1.44 4.52 3.68
CA ARG A 30 2.02 4.35 5.00
C ARG A 30 1.63 5.51 5.91
N VAL A 31 1.42 5.23 7.20
CA VAL A 31 1.33 6.25 8.26
C VAL A 31 2.25 5.86 9.40
N THR A 32 3.14 6.76 9.80
CA THR A 32 4.06 6.57 10.94
C THR A 32 3.84 7.66 11.96
N ALA A 33 4.23 7.43 13.22
CA ALA A 33 4.25 8.48 14.24
C ALA A 33 5.51 8.38 15.10
N SER A 34 5.90 9.49 15.72
CA SER A 34 6.99 9.54 16.70
C SER A 34 6.71 8.68 17.93
N SER A 35 5.46 8.70 18.39
CA SER A 35 4.95 7.84 19.45
C SER A 35 3.46 7.61 19.30
N PHE A 36 2.94 6.72 20.14
CA PHE A 36 1.52 6.49 20.29
C PHE A 36 1.27 5.82 21.65
N LEU A 37 0.11 6.08 22.26
CA LEU A 37 -0.18 5.69 23.63
C LEU A 37 -0.32 4.18 23.78
N GLU A 38 0.63 3.56 24.48
CA GLU A 38 0.58 2.15 24.84
C GLU A 38 0.01 1.97 26.25
N ASN A 39 -1.31 1.76 26.38
CA ASN A 39 -1.91 1.47 27.68
C ASN A 39 -2.65 0.11 27.73
N GLY A 40 -2.60 -0.51 28.91
CA GLY A 40 -3.19 -1.82 29.19
C GLY A 40 -4.53 -1.76 29.94
N TRP A 41 -5.12 -0.56 30.08
CA TRP A 41 -6.36 -0.35 30.85
C TRP A 41 -7.61 -0.89 30.13
N ASN A 42 -7.56 -1.02 28.81
CA ASN A 42 -8.60 -1.69 28.05
C ASN A 42 -8.31 -3.19 28.00
N LYS A 43 -9.36 -4.02 28.23
CA LYS A 43 -9.27 -5.51 28.24
C LYS A 43 -8.66 -6.11 26.96
N HIS A 44 -8.61 -5.33 25.88
CA HIS A 44 -7.98 -5.70 24.62
C HIS A 44 -6.96 -4.61 24.29
N ALA A 45 -5.71 -5.02 23.99
CA ALA A 45 -4.63 -4.11 23.62
C ALA A 45 -4.91 -3.47 22.25
N GLN A 46 -5.76 -2.43 22.26
CA GLN A 46 -6.02 -1.47 21.19
C GLN A 46 -6.35 -0.12 21.87
N ASN A 47 -6.10 1.06 21.32
CA ASN A 47 -6.71 1.50 20.07
C ASN A 47 -6.24 2.91 19.65
N TYR A 48 -4.92 3.19 19.68
CA TYR A 48 -4.42 4.55 19.43
C TYR A 48 -3.33 4.64 18.34
N LEU A 49 -3.45 3.77 17.34
CA LEU A 49 -2.42 3.54 16.32
C LEU A 49 -2.41 4.69 15.30
N PRO A 50 -1.23 5.03 14.72
CA PRO A 50 -1.14 6.10 13.74
C PRO A 50 -2.09 5.94 12.56
N LEU A 51 -2.31 4.70 12.09
CA LEU A 51 -3.15 4.43 10.92
C LEU A 51 -4.63 4.81 11.10
N TYR A 52 -5.10 4.99 12.36
CA TYR A 52 -6.47 5.43 12.61
C TYR A 52 -6.78 6.81 12.07
N VAL A 53 -5.77 7.67 11.85
CA VAL A 53 -6.04 8.97 11.22
C VAL A 53 -6.54 8.85 9.77
N ALA A 54 -6.50 7.66 9.17
CA ALA A 54 -6.85 7.43 7.78
C ALA A 54 -8.00 6.42 7.59
N ASP A 55 -8.68 5.97 8.66
CA ASP A 55 -9.73 4.96 8.58
C ASP A 55 -11.15 5.53 8.37
N ASP A 56 -11.27 6.86 8.30
CA ASP A 56 -12.51 7.63 8.17
C ASP A 56 -13.50 7.51 9.34
N ASP A 57 -13.08 6.91 10.45
CA ASP A 57 -13.94 6.73 11.60
C ASP A 57 -13.55 7.70 12.73
N PRO A 58 -14.34 8.77 13.01
CA PRO A 58 -14.04 9.67 14.12
C PRO A 58 -14.14 8.98 15.48
N ALA A 59 -14.65 7.74 15.54
CA ALA A 59 -14.66 6.91 16.74
C ALA A 59 -13.33 6.16 17.00
N THR A 60 -12.33 6.33 16.14
CA THR A 60 -10.92 5.95 16.35
C THR A 60 -10.04 7.20 16.35
N ALA A 61 -8.80 7.07 16.83
CA ALA A 61 -7.84 8.17 16.82
C ALA A 61 -6.41 7.66 16.91
N TRP A 62 -5.46 8.40 16.36
CA TRP A 62 -4.09 8.38 16.88
C TRP A 62 -4.07 9.15 18.20
N VAL A 63 -3.44 8.57 19.21
CA VAL A 63 -3.15 9.25 20.48
C VAL A 63 -1.67 9.16 20.69
N GLU A 64 -1.00 10.29 20.85
CA GLU A 64 0.43 10.32 21.15
C GLU A 64 0.74 9.64 22.48
N GLY A 65 1.95 9.12 22.64
CA GLY A 65 2.35 8.34 23.81
C GLY A 65 3.52 8.94 24.60
N ALA A 66 3.80 10.23 24.40
CA ALA A 66 4.81 10.93 25.16
C ALA A 66 4.26 11.33 26.54
N LYS A 67 5.14 11.68 27.47
CA LYS A 67 4.72 12.20 28.76
C LYS A 67 4.19 13.63 28.60
N GLY A 68 2.98 13.90 29.09
CA GLY A 68 2.36 15.22 29.03
C GLY A 68 1.45 15.34 27.82
N THR A 69 1.46 16.50 27.15
CA THR A 69 0.54 16.79 26.04
C THR A 69 1.06 16.42 24.65
N GLY A 70 2.25 15.81 24.56
CA GLY A 70 2.83 15.42 23.28
C GLY A 70 3.29 16.56 22.38
N VAL A 71 3.57 17.76 22.91
CA VAL A 71 4.18 18.83 22.11
C VAL A 71 5.52 18.34 21.53
N GLY A 72 5.68 18.49 20.22
CA GLY A 72 6.81 17.97 19.44
C GLY A 72 6.58 16.57 18.85
N GLU A 73 5.55 15.85 19.29
CA GLU A 73 5.16 14.58 18.67
C GLU A 73 4.57 14.82 17.27
N ALA A 74 4.77 13.86 16.39
CA ALA A 74 4.45 14.00 14.98
C ALA A 74 3.86 12.72 14.39
N ILE A 75 3.02 12.91 13.38
CA ILE A 75 2.53 11.86 12.50
C ILE A 75 2.94 12.17 11.06
N GLU A 76 3.42 11.17 10.34
CA GLU A 76 3.76 11.28 8.92
C GLU A 76 2.79 10.44 8.11
N TRP A 77 2.10 11.11 7.20
CA TRP A 77 1.23 10.51 6.21
C TRP A 77 2.00 10.43 4.89
N TRP A 78 2.05 9.24 4.27
CA TRP A 78 2.78 8.99 3.03
C TRP A 78 1.84 8.44 1.97
N GLY A 79 1.69 9.17 0.86
CA GLY A 79 0.85 8.84 -0.28
C GLY A 79 1.67 8.50 -1.54
N PRO A 80 1.07 8.59 -2.74
CA PRO A 80 1.80 8.52 -4.00
C PRO A 80 2.74 9.73 -4.19
N GLU A 81 3.75 9.57 -5.04
CA GLU A 81 4.58 10.68 -5.49
C GLU A 81 3.82 11.58 -6.46
N LEU A 82 3.93 12.89 -6.23
CA LEU A 82 3.34 13.95 -7.02
C LEU A 82 4.44 14.90 -7.49
N THR A 83 4.44 15.23 -8.78
CA THR A 83 5.41 16.12 -9.43
C THR A 83 4.75 17.29 -10.16
N ARG A 84 3.44 17.20 -10.40
CA ARG A 84 2.62 18.17 -11.15
C ARG A 84 1.33 18.51 -10.40
N ALA A 85 1.39 18.49 -9.07
CA ALA A 85 0.32 18.98 -8.22
C ALA A 85 0.18 20.51 -8.36
N LYS A 86 -1.06 20.98 -8.41
CA LYS A 86 -1.45 22.40 -8.45
C LYS A 86 -2.04 22.85 -7.10
N SER A 87 -2.72 21.95 -6.40
CA SER A 87 -3.17 22.15 -5.02
C SER A 87 -2.87 20.93 -4.16
N PHE A 88 -2.56 21.15 -2.88
CA PHE A 88 -2.34 20.10 -1.90
C PHE A 88 -3.02 20.53 -0.59
N ARG A 89 -4.15 19.88 -0.27
CA ARG A 89 -5.05 20.27 0.82
C ARG A 89 -5.10 19.17 1.86
N VAL A 90 -4.95 19.54 3.13
CA VAL A 90 -5.05 18.62 4.26
C VAL A 90 -6.33 18.92 5.04
N PHE A 91 -7.14 17.90 5.30
CA PHE A 91 -8.32 18.02 6.16
C PHE A 91 -8.09 17.24 7.45
N LEU A 92 -8.40 17.86 8.58
CA LEU A 92 -8.13 17.33 9.91
C LEU A 92 -9.42 17.25 10.75
N ARG A 93 -9.56 16.19 11.54
CA ARG A 93 -10.48 16.13 12.69
C ARG A 93 -9.63 16.12 13.96
N ASN A 94 -9.36 17.30 14.53
CA ASN A 94 -8.57 17.41 15.76
C ASN A 94 -9.31 16.80 16.96
N GLY A 95 -8.59 16.29 17.95
CA GLY A 95 -9.18 15.67 19.14
C GLY A 95 -9.74 14.26 18.89
N TYR A 96 -10.29 13.64 19.94
CA TYR A 96 -10.93 12.32 19.86
C TYR A 96 -12.44 12.48 19.69
N GLN A 97 -12.91 12.45 18.44
CA GLN A 97 -14.27 12.84 18.08
C GLN A 97 -15.32 11.72 18.24
N LYS A 98 -14.99 10.64 18.97
CA LYS A 98 -15.90 9.52 19.23
C LYS A 98 -17.18 9.95 19.94
N THR A 99 -17.06 10.89 20.87
CA THR A 99 -18.16 11.54 21.59
C THR A 99 -17.71 12.94 22.01
N ASP A 100 -18.65 13.86 22.19
CA ASP A 100 -18.35 15.18 22.79
C ASP A 100 -17.59 15.08 24.11
N LYS A 101 -17.94 14.09 24.93
CA LYS A 101 -17.28 13.82 26.21
C LYS A 101 -15.79 13.51 26.02
N LEU A 102 -15.45 12.59 25.11
CA LEU A 102 -14.06 12.21 24.85
C LEU A 102 -13.26 13.34 24.17
N TYR A 103 -13.91 14.11 23.28
CA TYR A 103 -13.29 15.27 22.65
C TYR A 103 -12.83 16.33 23.66
N ARG A 104 -13.61 16.54 24.73
CA ARG A 104 -13.27 17.48 25.81
C ARG A 104 -12.36 16.86 26.88
N ALA A 105 -12.50 15.57 27.15
CA ALA A 105 -11.72 14.88 28.16
C ALA A 105 -10.24 14.79 27.81
N ASN A 106 -9.93 14.61 26.52
CA ASN A 106 -8.57 14.46 26.01
C ASN A 106 -8.01 15.79 25.48
N ALA A 107 -6.69 15.93 25.49
CA ALA A 107 -6.04 17.02 24.79
C ALA A 107 -6.24 16.89 23.28
N ARG A 108 -6.19 18.03 22.60
CA ARG A 108 -6.45 18.12 21.15
C ARG A 108 -5.50 19.13 20.50
N PRO A 109 -5.05 18.89 19.26
CA PRO A 109 -4.17 19.82 18.56
C PRO A 109 -4.76 21.23 18.49
N LYS A 110 -3.97 22.22 18.93
CA LYS A 110 -4.27 23.66 18.80
C LYS A 110 -3.44 24.25 17.67
N ALA A 111 -2.13 24.37 17.86
CA ALA A 111 -1.22 24.76 16.78
C ALA A 111 -0.52 23.52 16.23
N VAL A 112 -0.48 23.38 14.91
CA VAL A 112 0.21 22.29 14.22
C VAL A 112 1.14 22.85 13.15
N LYS A 113 2.28 22.19 12.96
CA LYS A 113 3.20 22.44 11.85
C LYS A 113 3.04 21.32 10.83
N LEU A 114 2.66 21.68 9.61
CA LEU A 114 2.55 20.79 8.47
C LEU A 114 3.76 20.97 7.54
N GLU A 115 4.51 19.91 7.34
CA GLU A 115 5.71 19.90 6.49
C GLU A 115 5.47 18.93 5.32
N PRO A 116 5.45 19.40 4.06
CA PRO A 116 5.42 18.49 2.92
C PRO A 116 6.69 17.64 2.90
N LEU A 117 6.55 16.34 2.60
CA LEU A 117 7.62 15.36 2.68
C LEU A 117 7.93 14.74 1.32
N VAL A 118 9.19 14.40 1.12
CA VAL A 118 9.66 13.44 0.13
C VAL A 118 10.49 12.37 0.82
N GLN A 119 10.43 11.15 0.31
CA GLN A 119 11.32 10.08 0.72
C GLN A 119 12.70 10.39 0.12
N GLY A 120 13.63 10.76 0.99
CA GLY A 120 15.03 10.90 0.63
C GLY A 120 15.77 9.57 0.80
N GLU A 121 16.98 9.53 0.24
CA GLU A 121 17.89 8.37 0.36
C GLU A 121 18.25 7.99 1.80
N THR A 122 18.02 8.87 2.78
CA THR A 122 18.39 8.64 4.19
C THR A 122 17.17 8.73 5.09
N GLY A 123 15.97 8.56 4.52
CA GLY A 123 14.71 8.72 5.21
C GLY A 123 13.95 9.99 4.78
N PRO A 124 12.85 10.30 5.50
CA PRO A 124 12.00 11.45 5.25
C PRO A 124 12.77 12.77 5.19
N ARG A 125 12.53 13.58 4.17
CA ARG A 125 13.02 14.95 4.06
C ARG A 125 11.87 15.90 3.83
N THR A 126 11.94 17.07 4.46
CA THR A 126 11.01 18.16 4.20
C THR A 126 11.28 18.74 2.80
N THR A 127 10.23 19.03 2.07
CA THR A 127 10.25 19.69 0.76
C THR A 127 9.28 20.88 0.79
N GLY A 128 9.58 21.93 0.05
CA GLY A 128 8.75 23.14 0.05
C GLY A 128 8.73 23.88 1.39
N THR A 129 7.70 24.71 1.56
CA THR A 129 7.52 25.56 2.73
C THR A 129 6.60 24.91 3.75
N ALA A 130 7.05 24.82 5.00
CA ALA A 130 6.21 24.38 6.11
C ALA A 130 5.14 25.43 6.44
N VAL A 131 3.96 24.97 6.85
CA VAL A 131 2.86 25.83 7.31
C VAL A 131 2.62 25.55 8.78
N GLU A 132 2.65 26.59 9.61
CA GLU A 132 2.14 26.52 10.97
C GLU A 132 0.76 27.17 11.03
N VAL A 133 -0.22 26.47 11.59
CA VAL A 133 -1.61 26.90 11.64
C VAL A 133 -2.23 26.61 13.00
N GLU A 134 -3.08 27.52 13.47
CA GLU A 134 -3.96 27.28 14.62
C GLU A 134 -5.29 26.68 14.13
N LEU A 135 -5.58 25.47 14.60
CA LEU A 135 -6.84 24.76 14.42
C LEU A 135 -7.86 25.26 15.44
N LYS A 136 -9.11 25.41 15.00
CA LYS A 136 -10.22 25.79 15.86
C LYS A 136 -10.56 24.65 16.83
N ASP A 137 -11.06 25.03 18.00
CA ASP A 137 -11.58 24.11 19.02
C ASP A 137 -13.03 23.69 18.73
N VAL A 138 -13.23 23.03 17.58
CA VAL A 138 -14.54 22.56 17.11
C VAL A 138 -14.48 21.10 16.63
N LEU A 139 -15.61 20.41 16.70
CA LEU A 139 -15.80 19.11 16.06
C LEU A 139 -15.92 19.27 14.54
N GLY A 140 -15.64 18.17 13.82
CA GLY A 140 -15.73 18.11 12.37
C GLY A 140 -14.42 18.47 11.67
N TRP A 141 -14.51 18.58 10.34
CA TRP A 141 -13.37 18.78 9.46
C TRP A 141 -12.89 20.23 9.47
N GLN A 142 -11.57 20.39 9.43
CA GLN A 142 -10.90 21.66 9.25
C GLN A 142 -9.90 21.54 8.11
N GLU A 143 -9.94 22.49 7.19
CA GLU A 143 -9.05 22.51 6.03
C GLU A 143 -7.79 23.32 6.32
N VAL A 144 -6.65 22.79 5.88
CA VAL A 144 -5.38 23.50 5.80
C VAL A 144 -4.79 23.35 4.40
N PRO A 145 -4.77 24.42 3.58
CA PRO A 145 -4.06 24.39 2.30
C PRO A 145 -2.56 24.42 2.54
N LEU A 146 -1.81 23.61 1.79
CA LEU A 146 -0.36 23.59 1.82
C LEU A 146 0.23 24.12 0.51
N PRO A 147 1.33 24.89 0.57
CA PRO A 147 2.13 25.20 -0.60
C PRO A 147 2.56 23.91 -1.31
N VAL A 148 2.43 23.89 -2.63
CA VAL A 148 2.79 22.72 -3.44
C VAL A 148 4.25 22.83 -3.85
N PRO A 149 5.16 21.98 -3.36
CA PRO A 149 6.53 21.92 -3.86
C PRO A 149 6.58 21.23 -5.24
N GLY A 150 7.68 21.38 -5.96
CA GLY A 150 7.88 20.71 -7.25
C GLY A 150 7.87 19.17 -7.19
N LYS A 151 8.04 18.60 -5.99
CA LYS A 151 7.88 17.16 -5.71
C LYS A 151 7.42 16.96 -4.27
N VAL A 152 6.38 16.15 -4.06
CA VAL A 152 5.85 15.76 -2.74
C VAL A 152 5.35 14.32 -2.75
N GLN A 153 5.51 13.62 -1.64
CA GLN A 153 5.02 12.25 -1.43
C GLN A 153 4.20 12.10 -0.14
N GLY A 154 4.27 13.08 0.77
CA GLY A 154 3.63 12.97 2.06
C GLY A 154 3.56 14.29 2.80
N VAL A 155 3.08 14.23 4.04
CA VAL A 155 3.00 15.36 4.96
C VAL A 155 3.30 14.90 6.37
N ARG A 156 4.16 15.64 7.08
CA ARG A 156 4.34 15.52 8.52
C ARG A 156 3.47 16.54 9.22
N LEU A 157 2.64 16.10 10.17
CA LEU A 157 1.97 16.97 11.12
C LEU A 157 2.69 16.85 12.46
N THR A 158 3.27 17.94 12.94
CA THR A 158 3.90 18.05 14.25
C THR A 158 3.04 18.89 15.19
N LEU A 159 2.83 18.41 16.42
CA LEU A 159 2.10 19.12 17.46
C LEU A 159 2.95 20.29 17.99
N VAL A 160 2.50 21.52 17.78
CA VAL A 160 3.20 22.73 18.28
C VAL A 160 2.59 23.18 19.62
N SER A 161 1.27 23.14 19.73
CA SER A 161 0.57 23.36 21.00
C SER A 161 -0.76 22.63 21.02
N THR A 162 -1.34 22.49 22.20
CA THR A 162 -2.58 21.73 22.40
C THR A 162 -3.59 22.54 23.20
N TYR A 163 -4.87 22.29 22.96
CA TYR A 163 -5.89 22.61 23.94
C TYR A 163 -5.87 21.52 25.01
N PRO A 164 -5.84 21.88 26.30
CA PRO A 164 -5.82 20.89 27.36
C PRO A 164 -7.11 20.06 27.39
N GLY A 165 -6.96 18.79 27.73
CA GLY A 165 -8.08 17.94 28.10
C GLY A 165 -8.54 18.21 29.52
N THR A 166 -9.80 17.92 29.84
CA THR A 166 -10.29 18.06 31.21
C THR A 166 -9.89 16.89 32.12
N SER A 167 -9.38 15.79 31.54
CA SER A 167 -9.12 14.55 32.27
C SER A 167 -7.83 13.85 31.84
N TYR A 168 -7.43 13.98 30.58
CA TYR A 168 -6.25 13.33 30.03
C TYR A 168 -5.40 14.34 29.27
N ASP A 169 -4.09 14.30 29.53
CA ASP A 169 -3.13 15.14 28.82
C ASP A 169 -2.83 14.59 27.41
N ASP A 170 -3.12 13.30 27.15
CA ASP A 170 -2.78 12.64 25.90
C ASP A 170 -3.48 13.30 24.69
N THR A 171 -2.71 13.78 23.72
CA THR A 171 -3.25 14.48 22.56
C THR A 171 -3.78 13.53 21.49
N CYS A 172 -5.02 13.74 21.08
CA CYS A 172 -5.72 12.89 20.12
C CYS A 172 -5.90 13.57 18.76
N LEU A 173 -5.78 12.80 17.68
CA LEU A 173 -6.12 13.18 16.32
C LEU A 173 -7.00 12.08 15.71
N SER A 174 -8.26 12.39 15.39
CA SER A 174 -9.18 11.40 14.83
C SER A 174 -8.85 11.13 13.37
N ASP A 175 -8.63 12.17 12.55
CA ASP A 175 -8.38 11.99 11.12
C ASP A 175 -7.45 13.03 10.49
N LEU A 176 -6.79 12.60 9.42
CA LEU A 176 -5.99 13.36 8.47
C LEU A 176 -6.24 12.82 7.06
N ARG A 177 -6.87 13.64 6.22
CA ARG A 177 -7.07 13.36 4.78
C ARG A 177 -6.26 14.30 3.93
N VAL A 178 -5.80 13.80 2.78
CA VAL A 178 -5.05 14.58 1.80
C VAL A 178 -5.82 14.58 0.48
N TYR A 179 -5.97 15.77 -0.10
CA TYR A 179 -6.59 15.98 -1.40
C TYR A 179 -5.62 16.74 -2.30
N VAL A 180 -5.58 16.36 -3.58
CA VAL A 180 -4.71 16.96 -4.57
C VAL A 180 -5.51 17.31 -5.82
N GLU A 181 -5.24 18.47 -6.41
CA GLU A 181 -5.60 18.78 -7.78
C GLU A 181 -4.30 18.97 -8.56
N GLY A 182 -4.20 18.43 -9.77
CA GLY A 182 -2.97 18.47 -10.54
C GLY A 182 -3.06 17.70 -11.85
N GLU A 183 -1.92 17.57 -12.52
CA GLU A 183 -1.80 16.80 -13.77
C GLU A 183 -1.12 15.44 -13.55
N ASP A 184 -0.75 15.12 -12.30
CA ASP A 184 -0.33 13.77 -11.94
C ASP A 184 -1.49 12.79 -12.17
N PRO A 185 -1.26 11.63 -12.81
CA PRO A 185 -2.33 10.67 -13.10
C PRO A 185 -3.00 10.18 -11.82
N TYR A 186 -4.28 10.51 -11.66
CA TYR A 186 -5.11 9.92 -10.61
C TYR A 186 -5.53 8.50 -11.01
N LYS A 187 -5.33 7.53 -10.12
CA LYS A 187 -5.67 6.12 -10.34
C LYS A 187 -6.63 5.66 -9.25
N ALA A 188 -7.93 5.74 -9.53
CA ALA A 188 -9.00 5.49 -8.56
C ALA A 188 -8.90 4.09 -7.93
N GLU A 189 -8.45 3.11 -8.70
CA GLU A 189 -8.29 1.71 -8.30
C GLU A 189 -7.15 1.58 -7.27
N LEU A 190 -6.04 2.29 -7.48
CA LEU A 190 -4.92 2.29 -6.54
C LEU A 190 -5.28 2.99 -5.23
N GLU A 191 -6.09 4.03 -5.28
CA GLU A 191 -6.57 4.73 -4.08
C GLU A 191 -7.58 3.90 -3.30
N THR A 192 -8.49 3.22 -4.00
CA THR A 192 -9.43 2.27 -3.40
C THR A 192 -8.70 1.12 -2.72
N ALA A 193 -7.68 0.55 -3.37
CA ALA A 193 -6.86 -0.51 -2.79
C ALA A 193 -6.07 -0.05 -1.55
N ALA A 194 -5.56 1.18 -1.54
CA ALA A 194 -4.91 1.74 -0.34
C ALA A 194 -5.92 1.93 0.80
N PHE A 195 -7.10 2.47 0.51
CA PHE A 195 -8.12 2.67 1.53
C PHE A 195 -8.59 1.36 2.14
N GLU A 196 -8.81 0.33 1.32
CA GLU A 196 -9.24 -0.98 1.81
C GLU A 196 -8.20 -1.60 2.76
N GLN A 197 -6.89 -1.38 2.53
CA GLN A 197 -5.85 -1.82 3.47
C GLN A 197 -5.99 -1.15 4.84
N VAL A 198 -6.27 0.15 4.86
CA VAL A 198 -6.51 0.89 6.10
C VAL A 198 -7.78 0.40 6.80
N ARG A 199 -8.87 0.24 6.05
CA ARG A 199 -10.15 -0.26 6.59
C ARG A 199 -10.06 -1.68 7.10
N SER A 200 -9.41 -2.59 6.38
CA SER A 200 -9.24 -3.98 6.80
C SER A 200 -8.44 -4.06 8.09
N TYR A 201 -7.39 -3.23 8.19
CA TYR A 201 -6.60 -3.11 9.42
C TYR A 201 -7.46 -2.64 10.59
N ALA A 202 -8.19 -1.53 10.43
CA ALA A 202 -9.03 -0.97 11.49
C ALA A 202 -10.16 -1.93 11.89
N TYR A 203 -10.77 -2.61 10.92
CA TYR A 203 -11.83 -3.59 11.16
C TYR A 203 -11.32 -4.81 11.96
N GLU A 204 -10.19 -5.39 11.55
CA GLU A 204 -9.60 -6.53 12.26
C GLU A 204 -9.23 -6.19 13.69
N ARG A 205 -8.74 -4.95 13.91
CA ARG A 205 -8.53 -4.43 15.24
C ARG A 205 -9.87 -4.37 15.99
N LYS A 206 -10.87 -3.65 15.50
CA LYS A 206 -12.20 -3.57 16.15
C LYS A 206 -12.78 -4.96 16.50
N MET A 207 -12.67 -5.93 15.61
CA MET A 207 -13.09 -7.31 15.84
C MET A 207 -12.27 -8.00 16.93
N ALA A 208 -10.94 -7.89 16.89
CA ALA A 208 -10.07 -8.45 17.93
C ALA A 208 -10.32 -7.82 19.31
N ALA A 209 -10.72 -6.55 19.37
CA ALA A 209 -11.14 -5.89 20.61
C ALA A 209 -12.54 -6.29 21.10
N ALA A 210 -13.37 -6.92 20.27
CA ALA A 210 -14.69 -7.39 20.64
C ALA A 210 -14.69 -8.86 21.13
N ARG A 211 -13.58 -9.60 20.96
CA ARG A 211 -13.51 -11.00 21.37
C ARG A 211 -13.33 -11.11 22.88
N ASN A 212 -14.22 -11.84 23.56
CA ASN A 212 -14.13 -12.11 25.00
C ASN A 212 -13.10 -13.20 25.39
N ASP A 213 -12.27 -13.67 24.45
CA ASP A 213 -11.23 -14.68 24.71
C ASP A 213 -9.96 -14.03 25.27
N THR A 214 -9.92 -13.85 26.59
CA THR A 214 -8.90 -13.12 27.35
C THR A 214 -7.47 -13.69 27.32
N GLN A 215 -7.14 -14.65 26.45
CA GLN A 215 -5.82 -15.27 26.39
C GLN A 215 -4.92 -14.72 25.27
N ALA A 216 -5.49 -14.15 24.20
CA ALA A 216 -4.70 -13.52 23.15
C ALA A 216 -4.49 -12.04 23.46
N LYS A 217 -3.48 -11.70 24.28
CA LYS A 217 -2.95 -10.33 24.32
C LYS A 217 -2.51 -9.98 22.90
N LEU A 218 -3.20 -9.03 22.27
CA LEU A 218 -2.84 -8.55 20.95
C LEU A 218 -1.54 -7.74 21.09
N GLU A 219 -0.40 -8.37 20.82
CA GLU A 219 0.89 -7.72 20.93
C GLU A 219 0.95 -6.50 19.99
N TRP A 220 1.55 -5.41 20.49
CA TRP A 220 1.79 -4.21 19.72
C TRP A 220 2.68 -4.55 18.54
N ALA A 221 2.54 -3.80 17.45
CA ALA A 221 3.63 -3.68 16.49
C ALA A 221 4.94 -3.40 17.24
N PRO A 222 5.98 -4.24 17.17
CA PRO A 222 7.29 -3.78 17.55
C PRO A 222 7.59 -2.52 16.77
N ARG A 223 7.80 -1.40 17.47
CA ARG A 223 8.43 -0.25 16.85
C ARG A 223 9.80 -0.72 16.39
N TYR A 224 10.24 -0.40 15.18
CA TYR A 224 11.60 -0.74 14.77
C TYR A 224 12.51 0.48 14.90
N LYS A 225 13.65 0.31 15.57
CA LYS A 225 14.77 1.24 15.44
C LYS A 225 15.55 0.87 14.17
N THR A 226 15.74 1.85 13.30
CA THR A 226 16.54 1.71 12.09
C THR A 226 17.97 2.13 12.37
N GLU A 227 18.92 1.29 11.97
CA GLU A 227 20.35 1.56 11.97
C GLU A 227 20.85 1.59 10.52
N ASP A 228 21.52 2.68 10.13
CA ASP A 228 22.15 2.80 8.82
C ASP A 228 23.53 2.12 8.84
N LEU A 229 23.64 0.94 8.21
CA LEU A 229 24.90 0.19 8.13
C LEU A 229 25.75 0.59 6.91
N LEU A 230 25.08 1.02 5.84
CA LEU A 230 25.70 1.57 4.64
C LEU A 230 24.74 2.52 3.96
N ILE A 231 25.25 3.70 3.58
CA ILE A 231 24.64 4.58 2.59
C ILE A 231 25.76 4.95 1.61
N GLN A 232 25.65 4.50 0.37
CA GLN A 232 26.60 4.80 -0.70
C GLN A 232 25.82 5.41 -1.87
N LYS A 233 26.11 6.68 -2.18
CA LYS A 233 25.55 7.33 -3.37
C LYS A 233 26.37 6.97 -4.61
N ASN A 234 25.68 6.78 -5.72
CA ASN A 234 26.29 6.56 -7.03
C ASN A 234 26.49 7.90 -7.73
N ASN A 235 27.69 8.14 -8.28
CA ASN A 235 27.95 9.29 -9.13
C ASN A 235 27.39 9.09 -10.55
N ASP A 236 27.32 10.14 -11.36
CA ASP A 236 26.73 10.11 -12.71
C ASP A 236 27.29 8.99 -13.61
N LYS A 237 28.61 8.72 -13.51
CA LYS A 237 29.24 7.62 -14.27
C LYS A 237 28.76 6.25 -13.79
N GLN A 238 28.66 6.05 -12.48
CA GLN A 238 28.14 4.84 -11.88
C GLN A 238 26.66 4.66 -12.21
N GLN A 239 25.85 5.71 -12.10
CA GLN A 239 24.43 5.68 -12.47
C GLN A 239 24.24 5.33 -13.94
N THR A 240 25.01 5.93 -14.85
CA THR A 240 24.97 5.61 -16.28
C THR A 240 25.35 4.15 -16.56
N ALA A 241 26.39 3.65 -15.90
CA ALA A 241 26.78 2.25 -16.02
C ALA A 241 25.72 1.29 -15.46
N LEU A 242 25.05 1.66 -14.36
CA LEU A 242 23.95 0.88 -13.76
C LEU A 242 22.71 0.86 -14.64
N TYR A 243 22.37 2.00 -15.25
CA TYR A 243 21.29 2.11 -16.21
C TYR A 243 21.51 1.18 -17.43
N GLN A 244 22.75 1.02 -17.86
CA GLN A 244 23.14 0.11 -18.95
C GLN A 244 23.30 -1.35 -18.51
N THR A 245 23.41 -1.61 -17.20
CA THR A 245 23.57 -2.96 -16.67
C THR A 245 22.24 -3.69 -16.71
N GLU A 246 22.26 -4.96 -17.13
CA GLU A 246 21.07 -5.81 -17.09
C GLU A 246 20.50 -5.84 -15.66
N ARG A 247 19.23 -5.46 -15.54
CA ARG A 247 18.54 -5.31 -14.27
C ARG A 247 18.13 -6.68 -13.74
N THR A 248 19.05 -7.35 -13.07
CA THR A 248 18.81 -8.61 -12.34
C THR A 248 19.20 -8.45 -10.87
N PRO A 249 18.49 -9.09 -9.93
CA PRO A 249 18.87 -9.07 -8.52
C PRO A 249 20.33 -9.44 -8.27
N THR A 250 20.88 -10.45 -8.97
CA THR A 250 22.27 -10.87 -8.76
C THR A 250 23.25 -9.76 -9.14
N LYS A 251 23.05 -9.11 -10.31
CA LYS A 251 23.93 -8.03 -10.78
C LYS A 251 23.85 -6.80 -9.88
N TRP A 252 22.66 -6.47 -9.40
CA TRP A 252 22.45 -5.33 -8.53
C TRP A 252 22.99 -5.59 -7.11
N LEU A 253 22.75 -6.76 -6.52
CA LEU A 253 23.32 -7.10 -5.21
C LEU A 253 24.85 -7.28 -5.22
N ALA A 254 25.46 -7.53 -6.38
CA ALA A 254 26.92 -7.56 -6.51
C ALA A 254 27.57 -6.21 -6.19
N LEU A 255 26.81 -5.11 -6.28
CA LEU A 255 27.28 -3.75 -5.99
C LEU A 255 27.37 -3.46 -4.49
N VAL A 256 26.75 -4.28 -3.65
CA VAL A 256 26.79 -4.09 -2.21
C VAL A 256 28.18 -4.49 -1.69
N PRO A 257 28.97 -3.56 -1.12
CA PRO A 257 30.27 -3.87 -0.58
C PRO A 257 30.10 -4.78 0.64
N ALA A 258 30.88 -5.85 0.71
CA ALA A 258 30.88 -6.72 1.88
C ALA A 258 31.54 -6.00 3.07
N LYS A 259 30.83 -5.88 4.19
CA LYS A 259 31.35 -5.42 5.48
C LYS A 259 31.02 -6.44 6.54
N ASP A 260 31.88 -6.56 7.56
CA ASP A 260 31.70 -7.54 8.64
C ASP A 260 30.36 -7.38 9.38
N SER A 261 29.86 -6.14 9.49
CA SER A 261 28.58 -5.81 10.15
C SER A 261 27.34 -6.47 9.55
N TYR A 262 27.40 -6.90 8.28
CA TYR A 262 26.26 -7.52 7.57
C TYR A 262 26.69 -8.63 6.58
N LYS A 263 27.89 -9.20 6.76
CA LYS A 263 28.49 -10.14 5.79
C LYS A 263 27.67 -11.43 5.64
N ALA A 264 27.14 -11.95 6.75
CA ALA A 264 26.35 -13.17 6.77
C ALA A 264 24.99 -12.97 6.07
N GLU A 265 24.37 -11.82 6.32
CA GLU A 265 23.10 -11.40 5.72
C GLU A 265 23.28 -11.14 4.21
N LEU A 266 24.38 -10.52 3.80
CA LEU A 266 24.68 -10.32 2.39
C LEU A 266 24.87 -11.65 1.65
N ALA A 267 25.44 -12.67 2.29
CA ALA A 267 25.58 -14.00 1.70
C ALA A 267 24.21 -14.66 1.46
N ARG A 268 23.29 -14.59 2.44
CA ARG A 268 21.90 -15.05 2.27
C ARG A 268 21.15 -14.27 1.20
N ALA A 269 21.29 -12.95 1.18
CA ALA A 269 20.69 -12.09 0.16
C ALA A 269 21.15 -12.46 -1.26
N LYS A 270 22.46 -12.71 -1.46
CA LYS A 270 23.01 -13.15 -2.75
C LYS A 270 22.50 -14.52 -3.18
N ALA A 271 22.40 -15.49 -2.27
CA ALA A 271 21.85 -16.81 -2.58
C ALA A 271 20.38 -16.73 -3.05
N VAL A 272 19.57 -15.88 -2.41
CA VAL A 272 18.18 -15.65 -2.84
C VAL A 272 18.10 -14.90 -4.17
N ALA A 273 19.03 -13.98 -4.44
CA ALA A 273 19.11 -13.30 -5.74
C ALA A 273 19.36 -14.27 -6.90
N GLU A 274 20.29 -15.21 -6.71
CA GLU A 274 20.57 -16.25 -7.70
C GLU A 274 19.37 -17.16 -7.92
N LEU A 275 18.66 -17.54 -6.85
CA LEU A 275 17.42 -18.31 -6.94
C LEU A 275 16.33 -17.53 -7.67
N PHE A 276 16.17 -16.25 -7.34
CA PHE A 276 15.21 -15.37 -8.00
C PHE A 276 15.49 -15.31 -9.49
N ASP A 277 16.74 -15.11 -9.91
CA ASP A 277 17.10 -15.01 -11.32
C ASP A 277 16.76 -16.27 -12.13
N ARG A 278 16.88 -17.47 -11.53
CA ARG A 278 16.46 -18.74 -12.17
C ARG A 278 14.95 -18.94 -12.13
N ALA A 279 14.29 -18.49 -11.07
CA ALA A 279 12.84 -18.64 -10.87
C ALA A 279 12.03 -17.56 -11.59
N ASN A 280 12.66 -16.45 -12.00
CA ASN A 280 11.99 -15.24 -12.48
C ASN A 280 11.10 -15.50 -13.70
N LEU A 281 9.80 -15.37 -13.47
CA LEU A 281 8.76 -15.56 -14.48
C LEU A 281 8.77 -14.51 -15.60
N ASN A 282 9.28 -13.31 -15.35
CA ASN A 282 9.36 -12.23 -16.34
C ASN A 282 10.54 -12.43 -17.30
N ARG A 283 11.60 -13.08 -16.84
CA ARG A 283 12.84 -13.26 -17.61
C ARG A 283 12.75 -14.45 -18.57
N ASP A 284 12.41 -15.62 -18.04
CA ASP A 284 12.47 -16.87 -18.81
C ASP A 284 11.10 -17.45 -19.18
N GLY A 285 10.01 -16.82 -18.72
CA GLY A 285 8.64 -17.22 -19.05
C GLY A 285 8.38 -18.70 -18.78
N ASP A 286 7.91 -19.44 -19.79
CA ASP A 286 7.64 -20.90 -19.74
C ASP A 286 8.90 -21.75 -19.42
N LYS A 287 10.10 -21.21 -19.57
CA LYS A 287 11.37 -21.91 -19.31
C LYS A 287 11.93 -21.67 -17.91
N SER A 288 11.29 -20.83 -17.08
CA SER A 288 11.80 -20.54 -15.74
C SER A 288 11.77 -21.77 -14.85
N GLU A 289 12.68 -21.84 -13.87
CA GLU A 289 12.73 -22.93 -12.89
C GLU A 289 11.41 -23.05 -12.10
N ALA A 290 10.78 -21.92 -11.81
CA ALA A 290 9.48 -21.87 -11.14
C ALA A 290 8.36 -22.50 -11.98
N ARG A 291 8.33 -22.28 -13.31
CA ARG A 291 7.32 -22.94 -14.16
C ARG A 291 7.61 -24.41 -14.40
N ALA A 292 8.88 -24.78 -14.45
CA ALA A 292 9.30 -26.14 -14.77
C ALA A 292 9.21 -27.11 -13.59
N LYS A 293 9.52 -26.66 -12.37
CA LYS A 293 9.78 -27.55 -11.23
C LYS A 293 8.89 -27.33 -10.01
N TRP A 294 8.19 -26.21 -9.93
CA TRP A 294 7.46 -25.84 -8.72
C TRP A 294 5.95 -26.00 -8.91
N ALA A 295 5.25 -26.28 -7.82
CA ALA A 295 3.81 -26.48 -7.85
C ALA A 295 3.08 -25.14 -7.88
N ARG A 296 2.08 -25.02 -8.76
CA ARG A 296 1.16 -23.89 -8.73
C ARG A 296 0.19 -24.07 -7.57
N VAL A 297 0.07 -23.04 -6.75
CA VAL A 297 -0.78 -23.10 -5.56
C VAL A 297 -1.76 -21.93 -5.50
N ARG A 298 -2.82 -22.09 -4.70
CA ARG A 298 -3.65 -20.99 -4.20
C ARG A 298 -3.43 -20.87 -2.71
N SER A 299 -3.34 -19.65 -2.19
CA SER A 299 -3.41 -19.43 -0.75
C SER A 299 -4.86 -19.58 -0.30
N ALA A 300 -5.08 -20.44 0.69
CA ALA A 300 -6.42 -20.86 1.10
C ALA A 300 -6.95 -20.12 2.32
N LEU A 301 -6.04 -19.85 3.26
CA LEU A 301 -6.25 -18.98 4.39
C LEU A 301 -4.92 -18.30 4.69
N LEU A 302 -4.90 -16.98 4.54
CA LEU A 302 -4.06 -16.16 5.41
C LEU A 302 -4.78 -16.17 6.76
N ARG A 303 -4.31 -16.98 7.73
CA ARG A 303 -4.87 -16.89 9.08
C ARG A 303 -4.76 -15.45 9.57
N PRO A 304 -5.69 -14.97 10.42
CA PRO A 304 -5.68 -13.59 10.85
C PRO A 304 -4.51 -13.28 11.80
N GLN A 305 -3.28 -13.21 11.29
CA GLN A 305 -2.15 -12.47 11.90
C GLN A 305 -2.13 -11.01 11.44
N LYS A 306 -3.31 -10.47 11.21
CA LYS A 306 -3.56 -9.60 10.08
C LYS A 306 -3.46 -8.11 10.45
N ALA A 307 -3.34 -7.83 11.75
CA ALA A 307 -2.96 -6.51 12.25
C ALA A 307 -1.63 -6.46 13.03
N ALA A 308 -1.16 -7.51 13.73
CA ALA A 308 0.06 -7.40 14.55
C ALA A 308 1.34 -7.39 13.70
N ALA A 309 1.49 -8.33 12.75
CA ALA A 309 2.65 -8.39 11.85
C ALA A 309 2.64 -7.25 10.81
N SER A 310 1.46 -6.95 10.24
CA SER A 310 1.28 -5.77 9.39
C SER A 310 1.56 -4.47 10.15
N SER A 311 1.09 -4.33 11.40
CA SER A 311 1.41 -3.13 12.18
C SER A 311 2.90 -3.08 12.55
N ALA A 312 3.53 -4.21 12.87
CA ALA A 312 4.95 -4.33 13.18
C ALA A 312 5.82 -3.72 12.08
N LEU A 313 5.51 -4.11 10.84
CA LEU A 313 6.30 -3.80 9.67
C LEU A 313 5.88 -2.44 9.05
N SER A 314 4.79 -1.83 9.51
CA SER A 314 4.25 -0.56 8.95
C SER A 314 5.18 0.64 9.12
N SER A 315 6.08 0.62 10.10
CA SER A 315 7.09 1.66 10.30
C SER A 315 8.32 1.51 9.40
N MET A 316 8.43 0.43 8.63
CA MET A 316 9.60 0.18 7.78
C MET A 316 9.52 0.96 6.45
N GLU A 317 10.68 1.35 5.93
CA GLU A 317 10.81 1.89 4.59
C GLU A 317 10.83 0.73 3.58
N ASP A 318 9.66 0.16 3.30
CA ASP A 318 9.57 -0.95 2.36
C ASP A 318 8.17 -1.17 1.72
N PRO A 319 8.08 -1.24 0.38
CA PRO A 319 6.82 -1.52 -0.31
C PRO A 319 6.37 -3.01 -0.34
N GLY A 320 7.20 -3.99 0.08
CA GLY A 320 6.92 -5.42 -0.20
C GLY A 320 6.77 -6.39 0.98
N LEU A 321 7.61 -6.33 2.01
CA LEU A 321 7.61 -7.17 3.21
C LEU A 321 6.28 -7.10 3.96
N MET A 322 5.72 -5.89 4.06
CA MET A 322 4.38 -5.64 4.59
C MET A 322 3.30 -6.49 3.92
N ARG A 323 3.39 -6.66 2.58
CA ARG A 323 2.38 -7.37 1.79
C ARG A 323 2.46 -8.88 1.97
N VAL A 324 3.64 -9.39 2.30
CA VAL A 324 3.88 -10.80 2.58
C VAL A 324 3.97 -11.10 4.07
N ALA A 325 3.53 -10.19 4.95
CA ALA A 325 3.57 -10.36 6.40
C ALA A 325 2.89 -11.67 6.86
N GLY A 326 1.76 -12.02 6.23
CA GLY A 326 1.05 -13.28 6.49
C GLY A 326 1.73 -14.54 5.95
N LEU A 327 2.86 -14.40 5.24
CA LEU A 327 3.69 -15.48 4.72
C LEU A 327 5.04 -15.56 5.45
N LEU A 328 5.28 -14.76 6.49
CA LEU A 328 6.53 -14.85 7.25
C LEU A 328 6.61 -16.14 8.10
N HIS A 329 5.48 -16.80 8.33
CA HIS A 329 5.39 -18.08 9.02
C HIS A 329 4.47 -19.02 8.24
N LEU A 330 5.00 -20.16 7.78
CA LEU A 330 4.26 -21.09 6.92
C LEU A 330 3.11 -21.77 7.64
N ALA A 331 3.21 -22.03 8.94
CA ALA A 331 2.07 -22.58 9.69
C ALA A 331 0.82 -21.68 9.67
N ASP A 332 0.98 -20.41 9.29
CA ASP A 332 -0.12 -19.43 9.19
C ASP A 332 -0.69 -19.31 7.78
N ALA A 333 -0.10 -19.99 6.80
CA ALA A 333 -0.54 -20.03 5.42
C ALA A 333 -0.79 -21.48 4.99
N SER A 334 -1.96 -21.74 4.42
CA SER A 334 -2.23 -23.00 3.74
C SER A 334 -2.23 -22.79 2.24
N PHE A 335 -1.58 -23.71 1.53
CA PHE A 335 -1.51 -23.75 0.09
C PHE A 335 -2.25 -24.96 -0.42
N PHE A 336 -3.09 -24.77 -1.45
CA PHE A 336 -3.71 -25.86 -2.18
C PHE A 336 -3.19 -25.88 -3.60
N GLU A 337 -2.93 -27.07 -4.14
CA GLU A 337 -2.59 -27.22 -5.55
C GLU A 337 -3.72 -26.64 -6.42
N ALA A 338 -3.35 -25.76 -7.34
CA ALA A 338 -4.32 -25.10 -8.19
C ALA A 338 -4.63 -26.01 -9.39
N ASP A 339 -5.73 -26.76 -9.32
CA ASP A 339 -6.24 -27.57 -10.43
C ASP A 339 -6.78 -26.68 -11.58
N ALA A 340 -5.86 -26.19 -12.39
CA ALA A 340 -6.11 -25.83 -13.78
C ALA A 340 -4.79 -26.00 -14.51
N THR A 341 -4.63 -27.12 -15.21
CA THR A 341 -3.52 -27.24 -16.16
C THR A 341 -3.61 -26.04 -17.10
N GLN A 342 -2.52 -25.27 -17.25
CA GLN A 342 -2.48 -24.12 -18.17
C GLN A 342 -3.01 -24.48 -19.57
N ALA A 343 -2.89 -25.75 -19.96
CA ALA A 343 -3.46 -26.31 -21.17
C ALA A 343 -5.00 -26.21 -21.25
N GLN A 344 -5.74 -26.56 -20.19
CA GLN A 344 -7.20 -26.47 -20.17
C GLN A 344 -7.70 -25.02 -20.18
N MET A 345 -6.99 -24.12 -19.49
CA MET A 345 -7.29 -22.69 -19.51
C MET A 345 -6.98 -22.07 -20.89
N ARG A 346 -5.82 -22.38 -21.48
CA ARG A 346 -5.46 -21.98 -22.86
C ARG A 346 -6.47 -22.52 -23.88
N ALA A 347 -6.94 -23.75 -23.73
CA ALA A 347 -7.96 -24.33 -24.59
C ALA A 347 -9.32 -23.61 -24.49
N LYS A 348 -9.73 -23.21 -23.28
CA LYS A 348 -10.99 -22.48 -23.07
C LYS A 348 -10.91 -21.06 -23.65
N ILE A 349 -9.77 -20.37 -23.48
CA ILE A 349 -9.51 -19.05 -24.11
C ILE A 349 -9.54 -19.15 -25.63
N ALA A 350 -8.89 -20.17 -26.22
CA ALA A 350 -8.89 -20.39 -27.66
C ALA A 350 -10.31 -20.64 -28.21
N SER A 351 -11.14 -21.39 -27.46
CA SER A 351 -12.54 -21.63 -27.79
C SER A 351 -13.36 -20.33 -27.79
N THR A 352 -13.22 -19.52 -26.74
CA THR A 352 -13.92 -18.22 -26.62
C THR A 352 -13.53 -17.27 -27.75
N ARG A 353 -12.23 -17.14 -28.09
CA ARG A 353 -11.76 -16.33 -29.22
C ARG A 353 -12.38 -16.75 -30.54
N LYS A 354 -12.55 -18.06 -30.76
CA LYS A 354 -13.15 -18.59 -31.98
C LYS A 354 -14.66 -18.28 -32.06
N ALA A 355 -15.35 -18.28 -30.91
CA ALA A 355 -16.76 -17.90 -30.85
C ALA A 355 -16.96 -16.39 -31.08
N GLU A 356 -16.13 -15.55 -30.47
CA GLU A 356 -16.17 -14.09 -30.63
C GLU A 356 -15.84 -13.66 -32.07
N ALA A 357 -14.83 -14.27 -32.70
CA ALA A 357 -14.51 -14.01 -34.11
C ALA A 357 -15.67 -14.35 -35.05
N ARG A 358 -16.44 -15.41 -34.74
CA ARG A 358 -17.64 -15.78 -35.50
C ARG A 358 -18.78 -14.78 -35.28
N ALA A 359 -18.99 -14.34 -34.04
CA ALA A 359 -20.01 -13.36 -33.71
C ALA A 359 -19.73 -12.01 -34.38
N LEU A 360 -18.47 -11.54 -34.32
CA LEU A 360 -18.05 -10.30 -34.99
C LEU A 360 -18.21 -10.40 -36.51
N SER A 361 -17.78 -11.51 -37.12
CA SER A 361 -17.98 -11.73 -38.56
C SER A 361 -19.46 -11.76 -38.94
N SER A 362 -20.32 -12.35 -38.11
CA SER A 362 -21.77 -12.34 -38.33
C SER A 362 -22.37 -10.93 -38.23
N CYS A 363 -21.89 -10.11 -37.28
CA CYS A 363 -22.31 -8.72 -37.15
C CYS A 363 -21.91 -7.89 -38.38
N ILE A 364 -20.65 -8.00 -38.81
CA ILE A 364 -20.13 -7.26 -39.97
C ILE A 364 -20.92 -7.61 -41.23
N ASN A 365 -21.13 -8.90 -41.50
CA ASN A 365 -21.90 -9.35 -42.65
C ASN A 365 -23.34 -8.80 -42.65
N GLN A 366 -23.97 -8.73 -41.48
CA GLN A 366 -25.31 -8.17 -41.34
C GLN A 366 -25.31 -6.67 -41.59
N CYS A 367 -24.36 -5.94 -41.00
CA CYS A 367 -24.20 -4.51 -41.22
C CYS A 367 -23.95 -4.17 -42.70
N GLU A 368 -23.08 -4.91 -43.38
CA GLU A 368 -22.79 -4.72 -44.79
C GLU A 368 -24.01 -5.01 -45.67
N ALA A 369 -24.79 -6.04 -45.33
CA ALA A 369 -26.04 -6.35 -46.01
C ALA A 369 -27.07 -5.22 -45.83
N ASP A 370 -27.22 -4.69 -44.62
CA ASP A 370 -28.14 -3.60 -44.30
C ASP A 370 -27.73 -2.27 -44.95
N ARG A 371 -26.41 -2.04 -45.15
CA ARG A 371 -25.86 -0.87 -45.87
C ARG A 371 -25.95 -0.99 -47.39
N LYS A 372 -26.23 -2.18 -47.94
CA LYS A 372 -26.18 -2.41 -49.38
C LYS A 372 -27.33 -1.71 -50.11
N GLY A 373 -27.00 -0.78 -51.00
CA GLY A 373 -27.96 -0.12 -51.89
C GLY A 373 -28.76 1.02 -51.24
N ARG A 374 -28.39 1.45 -50.03
CA ARG A 374 -28.92 2.66 -49.38
C ARG A 374 -27.89 3.78 -49.35
N THR A 375 -28.36 5.02 -49.36
CA THR A 375 -27.52 6.19 -49.06
C THR A 375 -27.18 6.17 -47.57
N LEU A 376 -25.90 6.25 -47.24
CA LEU A 376 -25.43 6.24 -45.86
C LEU A 376 -25.63 7.62 -45.22
N THR A 377 -25.85 7.65 -43.92
CA THR A 377 -25.83 8.89 -43.14
C THR A 377 -24.39 9.35 -42.92
N GLU A 378 -24.18 10.64 -42.67
CA GLU A 378 -22.84 11.21 -42.42
C GLU A 378 -22.12 10.50 -41.25
N SER A 379 -22.86 10.04 -40.23
CA SER A 379 -22.34 9.19 -39.13
C SER A 379 -21.92 7.77 -39.57
N GLU A 380 -22.59 7.20 -40.56
CA GLU A 380 -22.28 5.86 -41.09
C GLU A 380 -21.15 5.87 -42.12
N GLU A 381 -20.83 7.03 -42.71
CA GLU A 381 -19.66 7.23 -43.55
C GLU A 381 -18.36 7.36 -42.74
N ILE A 382 -18.45 7.85 -41.50
CA ILE A 382 -17.31 8.01 -40.57
C ILE A 382 -16.93 6.68 -39.90
N CYS A 383 -17.88 5.77 -39.74
CA CYS A 383 -17.73 4.53 -38.97
C CYS A 383 -18.05 3.31 -39.85
N ASP A 384 -17.04 2.51 -40.18
CA ASP A 384 -17.24 1.32 -41.02
C ASP A 384 -17.99 0.20 -40.28
N CYS A 385 -18.40 -0.86 -40.98
CA CYS A 385 -19.16 -1.94 -40.34
C CYS A 385 -18.36 -2.73 -39.29
N ALA A 386 -17.03 -2.78 -39.41
CA ALA A 386 -16.20 -3.40 -38.39
C ALA A 386 -16.18 -2.53 -37.13
N ASP A 387 -15.99 -1.22 -37.28
CA ASP A 387 -15.97 -0.24 -36.21
C ASP A 387 -17.35 -0.09 -35.54
N GLN A 388 -18.43 -0.14 -36.32
CA GLN A 388 -19.80 -0.14 -35.79
C GLN A 388 -20.07 -1.39 -34.94
N CYS A 389 -19.67 -2.58 -35.41
CA CYS A 389 -19.78 -3.81 -34.64
C CYS A 389 -18.85 -3.87 -33.42
N MET A 390 -17.87 -2.97 -33.34
CA MET A 390 -16.97 -2.78 -32.21
C MET A 390 -17.32 -1.57 -31.32
N GLY A 391 -18.43 -0.85 -31.61
CA GLY A 391 -19.00 0.15 -30.71
C GLY A 391 -18.61 1.60 -30.99
N CYS A 392 -18.30 1.96 -32.22
CA CYS A 392 -18.07 3.36 -32.58
C CYS A 392 -19.40 4.16 -32.59
N MET A 393 -19.48 5.14 -31.66
CA MET A 393 -20.53 6.16 -31.46
C MET A 393 -21.87 5.75 -30.79
N ASP A 394 -21.83 5.35 -29.51
CA ASP A 394 -23.03 5.38 -28.64
C ASP A 394 -22.66 5.91 -27.24
N ASP A 395 -23.46 6.83 -26.68
CA ASP A 395 -23.34 7.37 -25.31
C ASP A 395 -23.87 6.39 -24.24
N ARG A 396 -24.04 5.13 -24.62
CA ARG A 396 -24.36 4.01 -23.74
C ARG A 396 -23.10 3.21 -23.51
N GLU A 397 -22.81 2.96 -22.24
CA GLU A 397 -21.75 2.06 -21.76
C GLU A 397 -21.51 0.91 -22.76
N THR A 398 -20.31 0.93 -23.33
CA THR A 398 -19.79 -0.06 -24.26
C THR A 398 -19.93 -1.48 -23.68
N SER A 399 -21.03 -2.18 -24.01
CA SER A 399 -21.16 -3.61 -23.69
C SER A 399 -20.32 -4.50 -24.61
N LEU A 400 -19.53 -3.92 -25.50
CA LEU A 400 -18.54 -4.59 -26.34
C LEU A 400 -17.24 -3.80 -26.45
N SER A 401 -16.86 -3.02 -25.42
CA SER A 401 -15.46 -2.66 -25.23
C SER A 401 -14.71 -3.96 -24.96
N THR A 402 -14.27 -4.59 -26.06
CA THR A 402 -13.13 -5.47 -26.15
C THR A 402 -13.00 -6.37 -24.93
N ARG A 403 -13.92 -7.35 -24.84
CA ARG A 403 -13.61 -8.57 -24.09
C ARG A 403 -12.25 -9.14 -24.53
N SER A 404 -11.80 -8.83 -25.76
CA SER A 404 -10.46 -9.01 -26.33
C SER A 404 -9.33 -8.14 -25.75
N GLN A 405 -9.56 -6.89 -25.29
CA GLN A 405 -8.60 -6.10 -24.51
C GLN A 405 -8.66 -6.52 -23.04
N GLN A 406 -9.84 -6.76 -22.48
CA GLN A 406 -9.99 -7.44 -21.19
C GLN A 406 -9.29 -8.82 -21.23
N LEU A 407 -9.32 -9.56 -22.35
CA LEU A 407 -8.67 -10.86 -22.54
C LEU A 407 -7.16 -10.76 -22.84
N LYS A 408 -6.66 -9.63 -23.34
CA LYS A 408 -5.21 -9.35 -23.36
C LYS A 408 -4.69 -9.15 -21.93
N HIS A 409 -5.53 -8.65 -21.03
CA HIS A 409 -5.26 -8.45 -19.60
C HIS A 409 -5.68 -9.63 -18.70
N GLN A 410 -6.38 -10.67 -19.19
CA GLN A 410 -6.88 -11.81 -18.39
C GLN A 410 -5.84 -12.87 -17.99
N LEU A 411 -4.55 -12.54 -17.99
CA LEU A 411 -3.49 -13.41 -17.48
C LEU A 411 -2.68 -12.80 -16.33
N THR A 412 -3.24 -11.85 -15.61
CA THR A 412 -2.58 -11.34 -14.40
C THR A 412 -3.58 -11.29 -13.26
N GLY A 413 -3.93 -12.48 -12.77
CA GLY A 413 -4.10 -12.76 -11.34
C GLY A 413 -2.74 -13.23 -10.83
N GLY A 414 -2.36 -12.96 -9.58
CA GLY A 414 -1.01 -13.27 -9.13
C GLY A 414 -0.65 -14.77 -9.23
N GLU A 415 0.47 -15.14 -9.87
CA GLU A 415 0.95 -16.53 -9.91
C GLU A 415 1.66 -16.84 -8.58
N PHE A 416 1.04 -17.68 -7.75
CA PHE A 416 1.66 -18.28 -6.57
C PHE A 416 2.24 -19.64 -6.95
N VAL A 417 3.52 -19.80 -6.67
CA VAL A 417 4.27 -21.00 -7.01
C VAL A 417 5.08 -21.41 -5.77
N GLN A 418 4.95 -22.67 -5.34
CA GLN A 418 5.65 -23.20 -4.18
C GLN A 418 6.68 -24.26 -4.62
N GLY A 419 7.91 -24.08 -4.17
CA GLY A 419 9.01 -25.05 -4.36
C GLY A 419 8.80 -26.37 -3.62
N THR A 420 9.80 -27.25 -3.64
CA THR A 420 9.72 -28.58 -3.02
C THR A 420 9.47 -28.50 -1.51
N LEU A 421 8.71 -29.46 -0.98
CA LEU A 421 8.32 -29.52 0.45
C LEU A 421 9.51 -29.66 1.42
N ALA A 422 10.73 -29.89 0.94
CA ALA A 422 11.94 -29.93 1.76
C ALA A 422 12.54 -28.54 2.04
N GLN A 423 12.28 -27.55 1.18
CA GLN A 423 12.67 -26.15 1.33
C GLN A 423 11.53 -25.30 0.80
N PRO A 424 10.53 -24.98 1.63
CA PRO A 424 9.41 -24.19 1.15
C PRO A 424 9.97 -22.87 0.64
N THR A 425 9.59 -22.51 -0.58
CA THR A 425 10.00 -21.29 -1.25
C THR A 425 8.77 -20.80 -1.99
N ALA A 426 8.31 -19.59 -1.69
CA ALA A 426 7.12 -19.02 -2.31
C ALA A 426 7.56 -17.97 -3.35
N PHE A 427 7.28 -18.22 -4.63
CA PHE A 427 7.38 -17.21 -5.67
C PHE A 427 5.99 -16.65 -5.94
N LEU A 428 5.90 -15.35 -5.85
CA LEU A 428 4.70 -14.58 -6.01
C LEU A 428 4.95 -13.63 -7.18
N ARG A 429 4.09 -13.62 -8.20
CA ARG A 429 4.02 -12.55 -9.21
C ARG A 429 2.63 -11.95 -9.21
N GLY A 430 2.41 -10.63 -9.23
CA GLY A 430 1.06 -10.04 -9.13
C GLY A 430 0.62 -9.12 -10.28
N LEU A 431 -0.67 -9.18 -10.63
CA LEU A 431 -1.71 -8.11 -10.62
C LEU A 431 -3.09 -8.81 -10.41
N SER A 432 -4.19 -8.07 -10.13
CA SER A 432 -5.61 -8.42 -10.39
C SER A 432 -6.51 -7.17 -10.20
N GLU A 433 -7.38 -6.84 -11.18
CA GLU A 433 -8.39 -5.73 -11.19
C GLU A 433 -9.82 -6.34 -11.32
N GLU A 434 -10.98 -5.79 -10.95
CA GLU A 434 -11.46 -4.63 -10.15
C GLU A 434 -12.78 -5.02 -9.44
N ASN A 435 -13.39 -4.07 -8.73
CA ASN A 435 -14.44 -4.15 -7.71
C ASN A 435 -15.90 -4.33 -8.19
N GLY A 436 -16.69 -4.89 -7.27
CA GLY A 436 -18.17 -4.87 -7.24
C GLY A 436 -18.78 -6.28 -7.41
N ALA A 437 -19.29 -7.00 -6.41
CA ALA A 437 -19.75 -6.64 -5.07
C ALA A 437 -19.25 -7.57 -3.95
N ARG A 438 -18.20 -8.39 -4.18
CA ARG A 438 -17.38 -9.07 -3.14
C ARG A 438 -16.35 -10.00 -3.79
N GLU A 439 -15.09 -9.57 -3.81
CA GLU A 439 -13.83 -10.33 -3.64
C GLU A 439 -12.68 -9.32 -3.78
N SER A 440 -11.86 -9.12 -2.75
CA SER A 440 -10.73 -8.17 -2.73
C SER A 440 -9.43 -8.86 -3.16
N TRP A 441 -8.72 -8.33 -4.17
CA TRP A 441 -7.47 -8.92 -4.68
C TRP A 441 -6.25 -7.98 -4.50
N ILE A 442 -5.07 -8.58 -4.25
CA ILE A 442 -3.83 -7.89 -3.82
C ILE A 442 -2.91 -7.63 -5.02
N ASN A 443 -2.56 -6.37 -5.28
CA ASN A 443 -1.44 -6.01 -6.16
C ASN A 443 -0.11 -6.15 -5.40
N PHE A 444 0.83 -6.95 -5.90
CA PHE A 444 2.17 -7.09 -5.35
C PHE A 444 3.22 -7.28 -6.47
N ARG A 445 4.43 -6.75 -6.23
CA ARG A 445 5.61 -6.89 -7.11
C ARG A 445 6.06 -8.35 -7.21
N GLN A 446 6.95 -8.72 -8.12
CA GLN A 446 7.52 -10.06 -8.04
C GLN A 446 8.26 -10.24 -6.71
N THR A 447 7.80 -11.17 -5.89
CA THR A 447 8.32 -11.40 -4.54
C THR A 447 8.66 -12.86 -4.37
N LEU A 448 9.87 -13.13 -3.87
CA LEU A 448 10.33 -14.46 -3.50
C LEU A 448 10.55 -14.50 -2.00
N VAL A 449 9.94 -15.47 -1.33
CA VAL A 449 10.15 -15.76 0.08
C VAL A 449 10.84 -17.12 0.19
N THR A 450 12.04 -17.15 0.76
CA THR A 450 12.72 -18.39 1.16
C THR A 450 12.50 -18.64 2.65
N TYR A 451 12.58 -19.89 3.07
CA TYR A 451 12.27 -20.28 4.45
C TYR A 451 13.37 -21.15 5.05
N SER A 452 13.56 -21.01 6.36
CA SER A 452 14.35 -21.89 7.20
C SER A 452 13.40 -22.60 8.17
N GLY A 453 13.10 -23.86 7.89
CA GLY A 453 11.98 -24.57 8.50
C GLY A 453 10.65 -23.91 8.12
N GLU A 454 9.86 -23.51 9.11
CA GLU A 454 8.57 -22.85 8.91
C GLU A 454 8.64 -21.31 8.84
N LYS A 455 9.82 -20.71 9.06
CA LYS A 455 9.99 -19.26 9.18
C LYS A 455 10.63 -18.70 7.92
N ALA A 456 10.16 -17.55 7.45
CA ALA A 456 10.79 -16.85 6.34
C ALA A 456 12.22 -16.46 6.72
N ASP A 457 13.19 -16.85 5.91
CA ASP A 457 14.60 -16.48 6.07
C ASP A 457 14.90 -15.20 5.30
N THR A 458 14.52 -15.14 4.02
CA THR A 458 14.80 -13.98 3.17
C THR A 458 13.59 -13.67 2.27
N VAL A 459 13.27 -12.39 2.13
CA VAL A 459 12.23 -11.87 1.24
C VAL A 459 12.88 -10.95 0.22
N LEU A 460 12.80 -11.31 -1.07
CA LEU A 460 13.28 -10.49 -2.17
C LEU A 460 12.11 -9.91 -2.93
N VAL A 461 12.09 -8.58 -3.09
CA VAL A 461 11.07 -7.83 -3.82
C VAL A 461 11.73 -7.13 -4.99
N PHE A 462 11.30 -7.48 -6.21
CA PHE A 462 11.86 -6.94 -7.43
C PHE A 462 10.80 -6.16 -8.21
N GLY A 463 11.09 -4.87 -8.44
CA GLY A 463 10.18 -3.91 -9.03
C GLY A 463 10.00 -4.01 -10.55
N ASN A 464 9.10 -3.20 -11.10
CA ASN A 464 8.78 -3.23 -12.53
C ASN A 464 9.94 -2.69 -13.38
N LYS A 465 10.19 -3.35 -14.52
CA LYS A 465 11.22 -2.99 -15.50
C LYS A 465 10.87 -1.70 -16.25
N ASP A 466 9.58 -1.42 -16.43
CA ASP A 466 9.06 -0.41 -17.36
C ASP A 466 8.72 0.96 -16.71
N ALA A 467 9.25 1.25 -15.51
CA ALA A 467 9.08 2.58 -14.92
C ALA A 467 9.96 3.59 -15.68
N GLU A 468 9.33 4.63 -16.25
CA GLU A 468 9.95 5.63 -17.14
C GLU A 468 11.15 6.38 -16.49
N ASP A 469 11.24 6.38 -15.16
CA ASP A 469 12.23 7.15 -14.39
C ASP A 469 13.49 6.36 -13.97
N GLY A 470 13.90 5.34 -14.73
CA GLY A 470 15.13 4.57 -14.44
C GLY A 470 14.95 3.38 -13.48
N GLY A 471 13.72 3.06 -13.10
CA GLY A 471 13.38 1.79 -12.45
C GLY A 471 13.46 1.76 -10.93
N GLU A 472 12.50 1.07 -10.32
CA GLU A 472 12.41 0.85 -8.87
C GLU A 472 13.63 0.09 -8.27
N PRO A 473 14.04 0.36 -7.01
CA PRO A 473 15.11 -0.38 -6.35
C PRO A 473 14.81 -1.87 -6.19
N VAL A 474 15.88 -2.66 -6.08
CA VAL A 474 15.82 -4.05 -5.59
C VAL A 474 15.84 -4.03 -4.07
N TYR A 475 14.86 -4.68 -3.46
CA TYR A 475 14.78 -4.82 -2.01
C TYR A 475 15.02 -6.29 -1.63
N VAL A 476 15.96 -6.52 -0.72
CA VAL A 476 16.19 -7.85 -0.14
C VAL A 476 16.20 -7.73 1.38
N HIS A 477 15.23 -8.36 2.03
CA HIS A 477 15.09 -8.39 3.48
C HIS A 477 15.55 -9.74 4.01
N VAL A 478 16.52 -9.73 4.90
CA VAL A 478 17.02 -10.92 5.59
C VAL A 478 16.51 -10.88 7.02
N LEU A 479 15.77 -11.91 7.42
CA LEU A 479 15.00 -11.97 8.65
C LEU A 479 15.73 -12.88 9.66
N ASP A 480 16.05 -12.32 10.82
CA ASP A 480 16.60 -13.08 11.94
C ASP A 480 15.53 -13.29 13.00
N TRP A 481 15.49 -14.51 13.54
CA TRP A 481 14.49 -14.95 14.50
C TRP A 481 15.14 -15.45 15.78
N SER A 482 14.50 -15.20 16.92
CA SER A 482 14.75 -15.92 18.16
C SER A 482 13.55 -16.78 18.54
N GLU A 483 13.81 -17.83 19.30
CA GLU A 483 12.76 -18.69 19.86
C GLU A 483 12.88 -18.71 21.38
N ALA A 484 11.76 -18.40 22.04
CA ALA A 484 11.64 -18.51 23.48
C ALA A 484 10.23 -19.01 23.84
N GLY A 485 10.15 -20.06 24.65
CA GLY A 485 8.86 -20.61 25.11
C GLY A 485 7.94 -21.08 23.97
N GLY A 486 8.50 -21.62 22.88
CA GLY A 486 7.75 -22.06 21.71
C GLY A 486 7.20 -20.94 20.82
N LYS A 487 7.62 -19.70 21.04
CA LYS A 487 7.25 -18.54 20.21
C LYS A 487 8.45 -18.01 19.45
N ALA A 488 8.33 -17.93 18.13
CA ALA A 488 9.31 -17.26 17.27
C ALA A 488 9.05 -15.75 17.26
N LYS A 489 10.12 -14.95 17.42
CA LYS A 489 10.07 -13.48 17.34
C LYS A 489 11.17 -12.99 16.42
N LEU A 490 10.85 -12.02 15.56
CA LEU A 490 11.86 -11.32 14.76
C LEU A 490 12.80 -10.55 15.69
N THR A 491 14.10 -10.77 15.57
CA THR A 491 15.13 -10.04 16.32
C THR A 491 15.74 -8.92 15.51
N SER A 492 15.90 -9.13 14.20
CA SER A 492 16.33 -8.10 13.29
C SER A 492 15.85 -8.36 11.87
N ILE A 493 15.74 -7.28 11.09
CA ILE A 493 15.55 -7.36 9.65
C ILE A 493 16.66 -6.52 8.99
N THR A 494 17.57 -7.17 8.28
CA THR A 494 18.61 -6.48 7.51
C THR A 494 18.11 -6.31 6.08
N THR A 495 17.93 -5.07 5.65
CA THR A 495 17.38 -4.72 4.34
C THR A 495 18.45 -4.13 3.43
N PHE A 496 18.64 -4.75 2.28
CA PHE A 496 19.46 -4.26 1.19
C PHE A 496 18.56 -3.53 0.19
N ILE A 497 18.86 -2.25 -0.06
CA ILE A 497 18.15 -1.43 -1.04
C ILE A 497 19.17 -1.03 -2.10
N VAL A 498 19.02 -1.55 -3.30
CA VAL A 498 19.92 -1.24 -4.42
C VAL A 498 19.13 -0.48 -5.47
N GLY A 499 19.42 0.79 -5.64
CA GLY A 499 18.84 1.69 -6.63
C GLY A 499 19.88 2.21 -7.63
N LEU A 500 19.42 2.90 -8.67
CA LEU A 500 20.32 3.64 -9.56
C LEU A 500 21.10 4.71 -8.79
N GLU A 501 20.40 5.47 -7.94
CA GLU A 501 20.99 6.61 -7.22
C GLU A 501 21.89 6.20 -6.06
N SER A 502 21.56 5.09 -5.37
CA SER A 502 22.30 4.68 -4.18
C SER A 502 22.19 3.19 -3.85
N VAL A 503 23.16 2.72 -3.07
CA VAL A 503 23.16 1.41 -2.41
C VAL A 503 23.06 1.65 -0.91
N ARG A 504 22.05 1.06 -0.27
CA ARG A 504 21.82 1.18 1.18
C ARG A 504 21.71 -0.19 1.84
N VAL A 505 22.19 -0.26 3.08
CA VAL A 505 21.98 -1.39 3.99
C VAL A 505 21.46 -0.84 5.29
N LEU A 506 20.23 -1.22 5.64
CA LEU A 506 19.54 -0.80 6.85
C LEU A 506 19.33 -2.02 7.75
N ARG A 507 19.36 -1.82 9.06
CA ARG A 507 18.99 -2.85 10.03
C ARG A 507 17.90 -2.34 10.95
N TYR A 508 16.78 -3.05 10.92
CA TYR A 508 15.63 -2.79 11.76
C TYR A 508 15.70 -3.74 12.97
N ARG A 509 15.61 -3.21 14.18
CA ARG A 509 15.46 -4.01 15.41
C ARG A 509 14.19 -3.62 16.17
N PRO A 510 13.41 -4.58 16.70
CA PRO A 510 12.32 -4.27 17.61
C PRO A 510 12.81 -3.42 18.78
N VAL A 511 12.09 -2.37 19.09
CA VAL A 511 12.19 -1.64 20.33
C VAL A 511 11.61 -2.54 21.40
N THR A 512 12.47 -3.04 22.28
CA THR A 512 12.03 -3.67 23.52
C THR A 512 11.28 -2.61 24.33
N SER A 513 10.01 -2.85 24.63
CA SER A 513 9.27 -2.06 25.63
C SER A 513 10.07 -2.07 26.93
N ALA A 514 10.50 -0.91 27.39
CA ALA A 514 11.05 -0.73 28.73
C ALA A 514 9.93 -0.77 29.76
#